data_AF-A0A221K670-F1
#
_entry.id   AF-A0A221K670-F1
#
_cell.length_a   1.000
_cell.length_b   1.000
_cell.length_c   1.000
_cell.angle_alpha   90.00
_cell.angle_beta   90.00
_cell.angle_gamma   90.00
#
_symmetry.space_group_name_H-M   'P 1'
#
loop_
_entity.id
_entity.type
_entity.pdbx_description
1 polymer ?
#
loop_
_entity_poly.entity_id
_entity_poly.type
_entity_poly.pdbx_seq_one_letter_code
_entity_poly.pdbx_strand_id
1 'polypeptide(L)'
;MWSWLANNAALVQVTLSGVTAFVWIVYLQIIVSSLRHQRRTEILIHLVGSRGLNARTFISNLGLEPVYLLEIMLTIWSSDGKRETSVVNRTERGKDEVSSPSAATFQGPLKSSDFVDIGSIENLIERARLNTAADLEPGEITQIEVTVAANSAATSTIVAAQRTFNVTLIDGDYCLCPLTLYAKQLRSWWARYRVRQRLLYHLGQ
;
A
#
# COMPACT_ATOMS: atom_id res chain seq x y z
N MET A 1 -30.85 10.19 -58.55
CA MET A 1 -30.04 10.23 -57.31
C MET A 1 -30.70 11.08 -56.23
N TRP A 2 -31.06 12.34 -56.49
CA TRP A 2 -31.77 13.20 -55.52
C TRP A 2 -33.11 12.62 -55.04
N SER A 3 -33.96 12.11 -55.95
CA SER A 3 -35.25 11.50 -55.59
C SER A 3 -35.14 10.27 -54.68
N TRP A 4 -34.09 9.46 -54.84
CA TRP A 4 -33.82 8.30 -53.99
C TRP A 4 -33.35 8.73 -52.59
N LEU A 5 -32.52 9.77 -52.51
CA LEU A 5 -32.08 10.35 -51.26
C LEU A 5 -33.24 10.97 -50.48
N ALA A 6 -34.16 11.65 -51.17
CA ALA A 6 -35.36 12.24 -50.57
C ALA A 6 -36.31 11.16 -50.02
N ASN A 7 -36.49 10.05 -50.73
CA ASN A 7 -37.37 8.95 -50.28
C ASN A 7 -36.78 8.14 -49.11
N ASN A 8 -35.46 8.09 -48.99
CA ASN A 8 -34.76 7.32 -47.94
C ASN A 8 -34.06 8.22 -46.90
N ALA A 9 -34.33 9.53 -46.91
CA ALA A 9 -33.67 10.51 -46.05
C ALA A 9 -33.80 10.14 -44.57
N ALA A 10 -34.97 9.65 -44.16
CA ALA A 10 -35.21 9.19 -42.81
C ALA A 10 -34.32 7.99 -42.41
N LEU A 11 -34.18 7.00 -43.30
CA LEU A 11 -33.32 5.83 -43.06
C LEU A 11 -31.85 6.25 -42.95
N VAL A 12 -31.38 7.10 -43.88
CA VAL A 12 -30.01 7.63 -43.87
C VAL A 12 -29.74 8.41 -42.58
N GLN A 13 -30.69 9.24 -42.14
CA GLN A 13 -30.56 10.02 -40.92
C GLN A 13 -30.53 9.13 -39.67
N VAL A 14 -31.38 8.10 -39.59
CA VAL A 14 -31.37 7.11 -38.49
C VAL A 14 -30.04 6.36 -38.47
N THR A 15 -29.53 5.92 -39.62
CA THR A 15 -28.22 5.26 -39.72
C THR A 15 -27.09 6.18 -39.29
N LEU A 16 -27.05 7.43 -39.76
CA LEU A 16 -26.03 8.40 -39.39
C LEU A 16 -26.07 8.71 -37.89
N SER A 17 -27.27 8.83 -37.32
CA SER A 17 -27.47 9.05 -35.89
C SER A 17 -27.02 7.83 -35.08
N GLY A 18 -27.30 6.62 -35.55
CA GLY A 18 -26.83 5.37 -34.95
C GLY A 18 -25.31 5.23 -34.96
N VAL A 19 -24.66 5.54 -36.09
CA VAL A 19 -23.20 5.55 -36.21
C VAL A 19 -22.59 6.59 -35.27
N THR A 20 -23.17 7.79 -35.23
CA THR A 20 -22.70 8.86 -34.34
C THR A 20 -22.83 8.44 -32.87
N ALA A 21 -23.97 7.84 -32.47
CA ALA A 21 -24.17 7.31 -31.13
C ALA A 21 -23.17 6.20 -30.79
N PHE A 22 -22.86 5.31 -31.74
CA PHE A 22 -21.85 4.26 -31.57
C PHE A 22 -20.45 4.84 -31.33
N VAL A 23 -20.05 5.86 -32.11
CA VAL A 23 -18.78 6.57 -31.90
C VAL A 23 -18.72 7.18 -30.49
N TRP A 24 -19.81 7.80 -30.02
CA TRP A 24 -19.89 8.32 -28.66
C TRP A 24 -19.76 7.21 -27.59
N ILE A 25 -20.34 6.03 -27.79
CA ILE A 25 -20.20 4.89 -26.88
C ILE A 25 -18.73 4.44 -26.81
N VAL A 26 -18.07 4.30 -27.95
CA VAL A 26 -16.63 3.94 -28.02
C VAL A 26 -15.79 4.97 -27.28
N TYR A 27 -16.04 6.27 -27.53
CA TYR A 27 -15.32 7.35 -26.87
C TYR A 27 -15.53 7.35 -25.35
N LEU A 28 -16.78 7.17 -24.90
CA LEU A 28 -17.11 7.03 -23.48
C LEU A 28 -16.38 5.84 -22.85
N GLN A 29 -16.34 4.70 -23.56
CA GLN A 29 -15.66 3.50 -23.08
C GLN A 29 -14.14 3.71 -22.94
N ILE A 30 -13.51 4.41 -23.88
CA ILE A 30 -12.09 4.79 -23.79
C ILE A 30 -11.85 5.70 -22.58
N ILE A 31 -12.67 6.73 -22.39
CA ILE A 31 -12.56 7.66 -21.26
C ILE A 31 -12.71 6.91 -19.93
N VAL A 32 -13.77 6.10 -19.78
CA VAL A 32 -14.03 5.36 -18.54
C VAL A 32 -12.90 4.38 -18.24
N SER A 33 -12.37 3.70 -19.27
CA SER A 33 -11.21 2.80 -19.11
C SER A 33 -9.98 3.56 -18.62
N SER A 34 -9.66 4.69 -19.26
CA SER A 34 -8.53 5.55 -18.89
C SER A 34 -8.64 6.06 -17.45
N LEU A 35 -9.81 6.60 -17.07
CA LEU A 35 -10.07 7.10 -15.72
C LEU A 35 -9.99 5.99 -14.66
N ARG A 36 -10.43 4.76 -14.98
CA ARG A 36 -10.30 3.61 -14.08
C ARG A 36 -8.85 3.16 -13.87
N HIS A 37 -7.99 3.33 -14.88
CA HIS A 37 -6.57 2.98 -14.77
C HIS A 37 -5.79 4.03 -13.94
N GLN A 38 -6.08 5.31 -14.15
CA GLN A 38 -5.40 6.42 -13.46
C GLN A 38 -5.67 6.46 -11.94
N ARG A 39 -6.83 6.00 -11.48
CA ARG A 39 -7.22 6.02 -10.05
C ARG A 39 -6.67 4.86 -9.22
N ARG A 40 -5.71 4.09 -9.74
CA ARG A 40 -5.13 2.97 -8.99
C ARG A 40 -4.08 3.50 -8.02
N THR A 41 -4.43 3.54 -6.75
CA THR A 41 -3.46 3.71 -5.67
C THR A 41 -2.57 2.47 -5.59
N GLU A 42 -1.26 2.70 -5.57
CA GLU A 42 -0.25 1.65 -5.50
C GLU A 42 0.80 2.05 -4.48
N ILE A 43 0.83 1.33 -3.36
CA ILE A 43 1.80 1.56 -2.29
C ILE A 43 2.93 0.55 -2.46
N LEU A 44 4.13 1.03 -2.75
CA LEU A 44 5.32 0.22 -2.84
C LEU A 44 6.01 0.17 -1.47
N ILE A 45 6.30 -1.03 -0.99
CA ILE A 45 7.15 -1.25 0.19
C ILE A 45 8.44 -1.84 -0.36
N HIS A 46 9.60 -1.23 -0.15
CA HIS A 46 10.86 -1.75 -0.68
C HIS A 46 12.02 -1.58 0.28
N LEU A 47 12.98 -2.50 0.22
CA LEU A 47 14.24 -2.40 0.98
C LEU A 47 15.24 -1.62 0.15
N VAL A 48 15.96 -0.73 0.83
CA VAL A 48 17.03 0.10 0.28
C VAL A 48 18.31 -0.19 1.06
N GLY A 49 19.40 -0.40 0.30
CA GLY A 49 20.70 -0.72 0.86
C GLY A 49 21.00 -2.21 0.90
N SER A 50 21.80 -2.63 1.89
CA SER A 50 22.22 -4.03 2.07
C SER A 50 21.01 -4.93 2.32
N ARG A 51 21.03 -6.17 1.85
CA ARG A 51 19.96 -7.16 2.11
C ARG A 51 19.94 -7.69 3.56
N GLY A 52 20.72 -7.12 4.47
CA GLY A 52 20.76 -7.52 5.88
C GLY A 52 19.64 -6.93 6.73
N LEU A 53 19.62 -7.23 8.03
CA LEU A 53 18.68 -6.61 8.99
C LEU A 53 18.82 -5.07 9.09
N ASN A 54 20.00 -4.56 8.73
CA ASN A 54 20.30 -3.14 8.59
C ASN A 54 19.68 -2.48 7.34
N ALA A 55 19.01 -3.24 6.47
CA ALA A 55 18.29 -2.71 5.31
C ALA A 55 17.25 -1.68 5.73
N ARG A 56 17.29 -0.48 5.16
CA ARG A 56 16.23 0.51 5.37
C ARG A 56 15.01 0.14 4.56
N THR A 57 13.83 0.27 5.15
CA THR A 57 12.57 0.00 4.45
C THR A 57 11.88 1.31 4.14
N PHE A 58 11.54 1.49 2.86
CA PHE A 58 10.82 2.67 2.38
C PHE A 58 9.41 2.29 1.94
N ILE A 59 8.46 3.17 2.25
CA ILE A 59 7.09 3.11 1.75
C ILE A 59 6.91 4.25 0.77
N SER A 60 6.54 3.96 -0.47
CA SER A 60 6.35 4.93 -1.53
C SER A 60 4.93 4.88 -2.08
N ASN A 61 4.38 6.04 -2.43
CA ASN A 61 3.11 6.13 -3.14
C ASN A 61 3.36 6.25 -4.64
N LEU A 62 3.11 5.18 -5.40
CA LEU A 62 3.17 5.18 -6.86
C LEU A 62 1.83 5.55 -7.50
N GLY A 63 0.78 5.74 -6.70
CA GLY A 63 -0.51 6.25 -7.18
C GLY A 63 -0.44 7.75 -7.50
N LEU A 64 -1.34 8.20 -8.37
CA LEU A 64 -1.48 9.63 -8.70
C LEU A 64 -2.16 10.44 -7.59
N GLU A 65 -2.94 9.77 -6.73
CA GLU A 65 -3.67 10.40 -5.65
C GLU A 65 -2.86 10.41 -4.34
N PRO A 66 -2.89 11.50 -3.56
CA PRO A 66 -2.25 11.51 -2.24
C PRO A 66 -2.97 10.55 -1.29
N VAL A 67 -2.19 9.87 -0.46
CA VAL A 67 -2.69 8.94 0.56
C VAL A 67 -2.23 9.40 1.93
N TYR A 68 -3.05 9.20 2.96
CA TYR A 68 -2.65 9.47 4.35
C TYR A 68 -2.30 8.16 5.03
N LEU A 69 -1.04 7.99 5.45
CA LEU A 69 -0.61 6.81 6.18
C LEU A 69 -1.28 6.78 7.56
N LEU A 70 -2.07 5.74 7.79
CA LEU A 70 -2.79 5.54 9.05
C LEU A 70 -1.97 4.68 9.99
N GLU A 71 -1.52 3.53 9.49
CA GLU A 71 -0.89 2.52 10.33
C GLU A 71 0.06 1.62 9.54
N ILE A 72 1.09 1.16 10.23
CA ILE A 72 2.10 0.21 9.75
C ILE A 72 2.11 -0.90 10.78
N MET A 73 1.69 -2.08 10.35
CA MET A 73 1.70 -3.30 11.14
C MET A 73 2.89 -4.15 10.71
N LEU A 74 3.61 -4.67 11.69
CA LEU A 74 4.64 -5.67 11.50
C LEU A 74 4.09 -7.01 11.98
N THR A 75 4.11 -7.99 11.09
CA THR A 75 3.83 -9.39 11.44
C THR A 75 5.12 -10.18 11.38
N ILE A 76 5.47 -10.83 12.49
CA ILE A 76 6.66 -11.65 12.63
C ILE A 76 6.21 -13.10 12.83
N TRP A 77 6.80 -14.02 12.07
CA TRP A 77 6.67 -15.45 12.32
C TRP A 77 7.95 -15.98 12.95
N SER A 78 7.80 -16.57 14.12
CA SER A 78 8.84 -17.32 14.84
C SER A 78 8.44 -18.78 15.01
N SER A 79 9.35 -19.62 15.51
CA SER A 79 9.08 -20.97 16.02
C SER A 79 7.90 -21.00 17.00
N ASP A 80 7.79 -19.97 17.85
CA ASP A 80 6.73 -19.75 18.84
C ASP A 80 5.38 -19.28 18.24
N GLY A 81 5.31 -19.11 16.92
CA GLY A 81 4.09 -18.75 16.20
C GLY A 81 4.10 -17.36 15.59
N LYS A 82 2.90 -16.88 15.24
CA LYS A 82 2.68 -15.61 14.54
C LYS A 82 2.37 -14.49 15.54
N ARG A 83 3.09 -13.38 15.46
CA ARG A 83 2.83 -12.16 16.23
C ARG A 83 2.63 -10.96 15.32
N GLU A 84 1.65 -10.13 15.60
CA GLU A 84 1.32 -8.92 14.83
C GLU A 84 1.30 -7.72 15.80
N THR A 85 1.96 -6.63 15.43
CA THR A 85 2.09 -5.44 16.27
C THR A 85 2.18 -4.17 15.43
N SER A 86 1.75 -3.06 16.02
CA SER A 86 1.80 -1.74 15.39
C SER A 86 3.16 -1.10 15.60
N VAL A 87 3.78 -0.57 14.54
CA VAL A 87 5.13 0.04 14.56
C VAL A 87 5.13 1.50 14.08
N VAL A 88 3.97 2.15 14.17
CA VAL A 88 3.70 3.50 13.66
C VAL A 88 4.38 4.62 14.44
N ASN A 89 4.58 4.41 15.74
CA ASN A 89 5.23 5.39 16.59
C ASN A 89 6.75 5.28 16.45
N ARG A 90 7.43 6.42 16.27
CA ARG A 90 8.90 6.48 16.24
C ARG A 90 9.40 6.47 17.68
N THR A 91 9.80 5.28 18.16
CA THR A 91 10.32 5.12 19.53
C THR A 91 11.82 5.44 19.67
N GLU A 92 12.56 5.55 18.55
CA GLU A 92 14.02 5.77 18.52
C GLU A 92 14.47 7.21 18.82
N ARG A 93 13.59 8.20 18.67
CA ARG A 93 13.92 9.57 19.09
C ARG A 93 13.64 9.67 20.57
N GLY A 94 14.71 9.85 21.36
CA GLY A 94 14.59 10.21 22.76
C GLY A 94 13.60 11.38 22.91
N LYS A 95 12.79 11.34 23.98
CA LYS A 95 11.73 12.33 24.26
C LYS A 95 12.22 13.79 24.19
N ASP A 96 13.53 14.02 24.29
CA ASP A 96 14.17 15.33 24.31
C ASP A 96 14.53 15.90 22.92
N GLU A 97 14.39 15.13 21.83
CA GLU A 97 14.83 15.56 20.47
C GLU A 97 13.67 15.78 19.47
N VAL A 98 12.43 15.66 19.93
CA VAL A 98 11.23 15.79 19.09
C VAL A 98 10.75 17.24 19.08
N SER A 99 11.23 18.03 18.13
CA SER A 99 10.81 19.42 17.92
C SER A 99 9.41 19.60 17.30
N SER A 100 8.75 18.53 16.84
CA SER A 100 7.37 18.57 16.32
C SER A 100 6.61 17.25 16.47
N PRO A 101 5.27 17.25 16.69
CA PRO A 101 4.46 16.03 16.80
C PRO A 101 4.53 15.12 15.57
N SER A 102 4.76 15.67 14.37
CA SER A 102 4.95 14.93 13.12
C SER A 102 6.28 14.18 13.05
N ALA A 103 7.26 14.55 13.87
CA ALA A 103 8.53 13.83 13.96
C ALA A 103 8.45 12.57 14.85
N ALA A 104 7.37 12.41 15.63
CA ALA A 104 7.15 11.30 16.55
C ALA A 104 6.42 10.10 15.92
N THR A 105 5.90 10.22 14.71
CA THR A 105 5.09 9.18 14.06
C THR A 105 5.40 9.08 12.57
N PHE A 106 5.14 7.92 11.97
CA PHE A 106 5.12 7.76 10.51
C PHE A 106 3.76 8.13 9.90
N GLN A 107 2.77 8.52 10.72
CA GLN A 107 1.48 9.01 10.23
C GLN A 107 1.65 10.35 9.53
N GLY A 108 1.07 10.45 8.34
CA GLY A 108 1.10 11.69 7.59
C GLY A 108 0.65 11.54 6.15
N PRO A 109 0.46 12.67 5.45
CA PRO A 109 0.14 12.67 4.04
C PRO A 109 1.37 12.30 3.20
N LEU A 110 1.18 11.37 2.27
CA LEU A 110 2.17 10.94 1.29
C LEU A 110 1.67 11.31 -0.12
N LYS A 111 2.36 12.25 -0.76
CA LYS A 111 2.03 12.72 -2.10
C LYS A 111 2.36 11.65 -3.14
N SER A 112 1.86 11.82 -4.36
CA SER A 112 2.23 10.96 -5.48
C SER A 112 3.75 11.02 -5.72
N SER A 113 4.36 9.87 -5.95
CA SER A 113 5.81 9.67 -6.15
C SER A 113 6.68 10.04 -4.95
N ASP A 114 6.08 10.25 -3.77
CA ASP A 114 6.80 10.54 -2.53
C ASP A 114 7.01 9.25 -1.72
N PHE A 115 7.94 9.30 -0.75
CA PHE A 115 8.25 8.17 0.12
C PHE A 115 8.50 8.56 1.57
N VAL A 116 8.28 7.60 2.47
CA VAL A 116 8.66 7.69 3.88
C VAL A 116 9.63 6.57 4.22
N ASP A 117 10.72 6.93 4.91
CA ASP A 117 11.66 5.98 5.52
C ASP A 117 11.11 5.55 6.89
N ILE A 118 10.87 4.24 7.05
CA ILE A 118 10.34 3.67 8.29
C ILE A 118 11.42 3.10 9.22
N GLY A 119 12.69 3.15 8.80
CA GLY A 119 13.85 2.64 9.53
C GLY A 119 14.36 1.30 8.99
N SER A 120 15.35 0.76 9.68
CA SER A 120 15.86 -0.59 9.38
C SER A 120 14.88 -1.67 9.86
N ILE A 121 15.02 -2.90 9.37
CA ILE A 121 14.21 -4.02 9.84
C ILE A 121 14.51 -4.34 11.31
N GLU A 122 15.77 -4.20 11.72
CA GLU A 122 16.16 -4.29 13.13
C GLU A 122 15.39 -3.30 14.01
N ASN A 123 15.32 -2.04 13.61
CA ASN A 123 14.54 -1.01 14.30
C ASN A 123 13.05 -1.37 14.39
N LEU A 124 12.48 -1.95 13.31
CA LEU A 124 11.09 -2.38 13.31
C LEU A 124 10.86 -3.58 14.25
N ILE A 125 11.79 -4.53 14.32
CA ILE A 125 11.74 -5.67 15.26
C ILE A 125 11.90 -5.18 16.70
N GLU A 126 12.80 -4.25 16.96
CA GLU A 126 12.99 -3.66 18.30
C GLU A 126 11.73 -2.95 18.78
N ARG A 127 11.09 -2.14 17.92
CA ARG A 127 9.79 -1.53 18.23
C ARG A 127 8.71 -2.58 18.51
N ALA A 128 8.71 -3.67 17.75
CA ALA A 128 7.79 -4.77 17.97
C ALA A 128 7.99 -5.42 19.36
N ARG A 129 9.24 -5.61 19.80
CA ARG A 129 9.57 -6.11 21.14
C ARG A 129 9.05 -5.19 22.24
N LEU A 130 9.31 -3.88 22.12
CA LEU A 130 8.89 -2.88 23.10
C LEU A 130 7.36 -2.84 23.27
N ASN A 131 6.62 -2.98 22.17
CA ASN A 131 5.15 -2.91 22.19
C ASN A 131 4.49 -4.21 22.66
N THR A 132 5.14 -5.37 22.48
CA THR A 132 4.56 -6.68 22.81
C THR A 132 5.09 -7.26 24.12
N ALA A 133 6.05 -6.58 24.79
CA ALA A 133 6.64 -6.99 26.07
C ALA A 133 7.15 -8.45 26.09
N ALA A 134 7.62 -8.92 24.94
CA ALA A 134 8.04 -10.31 24.75
C ALA A 134 9.41 -10.36 24.08
N ASP A 135 10.22 -11.31 24.54
CA ASP A 135 11.53 -11.57 23.95
C ASP A 135 11.32 -12.18 22.56
N LEU A 136 11.85 -11.52 21.54
CA LEU A 136 11.80 -11.98 20.14
C LEU A 136 13.25 -12.09 19.69
N GLU A 137 13.94 -13.17 20.00
CA GLU A 137 15.32 -13.40 19.54
C GLU A 137 15.38 -13.29 18.00
N PRO A 138 16.30 -12.49 17.40
CA PRO A 138 16.36 -12.30 15.94
C PRO A 138 16.57 -13.62 15.18
N GLY A 139 17.21 -14.60 15.83
CA GLY A 139 17.57 -15.88 15.24
C GLY A 139 16.41 -16.86 15.07
N GLU A 140 15.27 -16.62 15.72
CA GLU A 140 14.09 -17.48 15.57
C GLU A 140 13.11 -16.97 14.53
N ILE A 141 13.34 -15.76 14.01
CA ILE A 141 12.47 -15.12 13.03
C ILE A 141 12.68 -15.78 11.67
N THR A 142 11.63 -16.40 11.15
CA THR A 142 11.64 -17.06 9.83
C THR A 142 11.11 -16.13 8.74
N GLN A 143 10.13 -15.30 9.08
CA GLN A 143 9.44 -14.46 8.12
C GLN A 143 8.96 -13.16 8.77
N ILE A 144 9.03 -12.07 8.00
CA ILE A 144 8.62 -10.73 8.38
C ILE A 144 7.67 -10.20 7.31
N GLU A 145 6.54 -9.66 7.72
CA GLU A 145 5.59 -9.00 6.85
C GLU A 145 5.31 -7.59 7.32
N VAL A 146 5.46 -6.66 6.39
CA VAL A 146 5.11 -5.25 6.58
C VAL A 146 3.78 -5.02 5.89
N THR A 147 2.77 -4.66 6.69
CA THR A 147 1.45 -4.26 6.20
C THR A 147 1.25 -2.77 6.45
N VAL A 148 1.03 -2.02 5.38
CA VAL A 148 0.80 -0.59 5.42
C VAL A 148 -0.66 -0.32 5.13
N ALA A 149 -1.33 0.43 6.01
CA ALA A 149 -2.68 0.92 5.81
C ALA A 149 -2.67 2.44 5.65
N ALA A 150 -3.38 2.93 4.65
CA ALA A 150 -3.53 4.33 4.35
C ALA A 150 -4.97 4.67 3.95
N ASN A 151 -5.33 5.94 4.02
CA ASN A 151 -6.59 6.45 3.50
C ASN A 151 -6.33 7.19 2.18
N SER A 152 -7.08 6.86 1.11
CA SER A 152 -7.04 7.70 -0.09
C SER A 152 -7.83 8.98 0.15
N ALA A 153 -7.21 10.13 -0.09
CA ALA A 153 -7.88 11.42 0.07
C ALA A 153 -9.02 11.64 -0.94
N ALA A 154 -8.97 10.98 -2.11
CA ALA A 154 -9.95 11.18 -3.17
C ALA A 154 -11.21 10.32 -3.00
N THR A 155 -11.08 9.11 -2.45
CA THR A 155 -12.21 8.18 -2.26
C THR A 155 -12.63 7.98 -0.82
N SER A 156 -11.88 8.52 0.16
CA SER A 156 -12.12 8.30 1.60
C SER A 156 -12.19 6.80 1.98
N THR A 157 -11.50 5.96 1.21
CA THR A 157 -11.46 4.52 1.41
C THR A 157 -10.09 4.09 1.93
N ILE A 158 -10.10 3.14 2.86
CA ILE A 158 -8.88 2.46 3.30
C ILE A 158 -8.28 1.69 2.12
N VAL A 159 -7.00 1.96 1.87
CA VAL A 159 -6.12 1.24 0.96
C VAL A 159 -5.01 0.63 1.79
N ALA A 160 -4.59 -0.58 1.44
CA ALA A 160 -3.50 -1.22 2.16
C ALA A 160 -2.60 -1.99 1.19
N ALA A 161 -1.34 -2.14 1.56
CA ALA A 161 -0.37 -2.95 0.85
C ALA A 161 0.42 -3.79 1.83
N GLN A 162 0.79 -4.98 1.38
CA GLN A 162 1.48 -5.97 2.21
C GLN A 162 2.69 -6.49 1.45
N ARG A 163 3.85 -6.53 2.11
CA ARG A 163 5.04 -7.16 1.55
C ARG A 163 5.69 -8.06 2.59
N THR A 164 6.03 -9.26 2.14
CA THR A 164 6.56 -10.32 2.99
C THR A 164 8.00 -10.65 2.58
N PHE A 165 8.85 -10.82 3.57
CA PHE A 165 10.27 -11.10 3.47
C PHE A 165 10.59 -12.35 4.29
N ASN A 166 11.35 -13.27 3.70
CA ASN A 166 11.93 -14.37 4.43
C ASN A 166 13.27 -13.95 5.01
N VAL A 167 13.55 -14.42 6.22
CA VAL A 167 14.84 -14.24 6.87
C VAL A 167 15.62 -15.54 6.70
N THR A 168 16.82 -15.45 6.12
CA THR A 168 17.71 -16.60 5.90
C THR A 168 19.10 -16.25 6.38
N LEU A 169 19.72 -17.15 7.14
CA LEU A 169 21.12 -17.00 7.53
C LEU A 169 22.02 -17.43 6.36
N ILE A 170 22.85 -16.52 5.87
CA ILE A 170 23.83 -16.77 4.79
C ILE A 170 25.18 -16.31 5.32
N ASP A 171 26.17 -17.20 5.34
CA ASP A 171 27.55 -16.90 5.80
C ASP A 171 27.64 -16.28 7.21
N GLY A 172 26.68 -16.60 8.09
CA GLY A 172 26.62 -16.06 9.46
C GLY A 172 25.86 -14.73 9.59
N ASP A 173 25.44 -14.13 8.48
CA ASP A 173 24.65 -12.90 8.45
C ASP A 173 23.18 -13.17 8.08
N TYR A 174 22.26 -12.49 8.76
CA TYR A 174 20.84 -12.54 8.44
C TYR A 174 20.54 -11.75 7.17
N CYS A 175 20.10 -12.44 6.13
CA CYS A 175 19.67 -11.87 4.87
C CYS A 175 18.14 -11.90 4.72
N LEU A 176 17.59 -10.79 4.25
CA LEU A 176 16.18 -10.59 3.94
C LEU A 176 15.95 -10.80 2.45
N CYS A 177 15.18 -11.83 2.14
CA CYS A 177 14.80 -12.17 0.76
C CYS A 177 13.31 -11.88 0.55
N PRO A 178 12.94 -10.96 -0.38
CA PRO A 178 11.54 -10.73 -0.67
C PRO A 178 10.91 -11.96 -1.32
N LEU A 179 9.78 -12.43 -0.77
CA LEU A 179 8.99 -13.52 -1.35
C LEU A 179 8.32 -13.10 -2.67
N THR A 180 8.09 -11.80 -2.84
CA THR A 180 7.38 -11.22 -3.98
C THR A 180 8.12 -10.00 -4.51
N LEU A 181 8.09 -9.84 -5.84
CA LEU A 181 8.68 -8.69 -6.52
C LEU A 181 7.97 -7.38 -6.14
N TYR A 182 6.63 -7.42 -6.02
CA TYR A 182 5.79 -6.27 -5.72
C TYR A 182 5.00 -6.48 -4.44
N ALA A 183 4.70 -5.39 -3.72
CA ALA A 183 3.80 -5.42 -2.58
C ALA A 183 2.38 -5.77 -3.04
N LYS A 184 1.75 -6.74 -2.36
CA LYS A 184 0.39 -7.15 -2.61
C LYS A 184 -0.57 -6.06 -2.17
N GLN A 185 -1.27 -5.46 -3.14
CA GLN A 185 -2.26 -4.41 -2.87
C GLN A 185 -3.58 -5.05 -2.36
N LEU A 186 -3.97 -4.71 -1.14
CA LEU A 186 -5.19 -5.18 -0.47
C LEU A 186 -6.38 -4.30 -0.93
N ARG A 187 -6.87 -4.58 -2.13
CA ARG A 187 -7.93 -3.79 -2.79
C ARG A 187 -9.34 -4.36 -2.61
N SER A 188 -9.48 -5.62 -2.20
CA SER A 188 -10.79 -6.26 -2.05
C SER A 188 -11.51 -5.77 -0.80
N TRP A 189 -12.85 -5.70 -0.86
CA TRP A 189 -13.68 -5.28 0.28
C TRP A 189 -13.42 -6.12 1.53
N TRP A 190 -13.24 -7.44 1.37
CA TRP A 190 -12.89 -8.35 2.46
C TRP A 190 -11.49 -8.11 3.02
N ALA A 191 -10.50 -7.81 2.18
CA ALA A 191 -9.17 -7.46 2.64
C ALA A 191 -9.19 -6.13 3.42
N ARG A 192 -9.95 -5.14 2.93
CA ARG A 192 -10.18 -3.88 3.64
C ARG A 192 -10.88 -4.08 4.97
N TYR A 193 -11.86 -4.99 5.03
CA TYR A 193 -12.57 -5.33 6.26
C TYR A 193 -11.63 -5.98 7.29
N ARG A 194 -10.78 -6.93 6.88
CA ARG A 194 -9.78 -7.55 7.77
C ARG A 194 -8.76 -6.54 8.28
N VAL A 195 -8.23 -5.69 7.40
CA VAL A 195 -7.31 -4.62 7.81
C VAL A 195 -8.02 -3.71 8.80
N ARG A 196 -9.23 -3.23 8.49
CA ARG A 196 -10.03 -2.40 9.40
C ARG A 196 -10.25 -3.07 10.77
N GLN A 197 -10.55 -4.37 10.82
CA GLN A 197 -10.70 -5.08 12.08
C GLN A 197 -9.40 -5.16 12.88
N ARG A 198 -8.25 -5.35 12.22
CA ARG A 198 -6.94 -5.32 12.89
C ARG A 198 -6.60 -3.94 13.43
N LEU A 199 -6.84 -2.89 12.64
CA LEU A 199 -6.68 -1.49 13.08
C LEU A 199 -7.57 -1.19 14.30
N LEU A 200 -8.83 -1.63 14.28
CA LEU A 200 -9.76 -1.44 15.41
C LEU A 200 -9.34 -2.21 16.67
N TYR A 201 -8.71 -3.38 16.53
CA TYR A 201 -8.16 -4.12 17.66
C TYR A 201 -7.02 -3.35 18.34
N HIS A 202 -6.15 -2.71 17.56
CA HIS A 202 -5.03 -1.93 18.08
C HIS A 202 -5.41 -0.53 18.59
N LEU A 203 -6.50 0.08 18.12
CA LEU A 203 -7.02 1.35 18.63
C LEU A 203 -7.76 1.24 19.97
N GLY A 204 -8.09 0.01 20.41
CA GLY A 204 -8.83 -0.25 21.65
C GLY A 204 -7.97 -0.61 22.86
N GLN A 205 -6.64 -0.60 22.72
CA GLN A 205 -5.65 -0.74 23.80
C GLN A 205 -4.99 0.61 24.08
#